data_AF-A0A917V0Y7-F1
#
_entry.id   AF-A0A917V0Y7-F1
#
_cell.length_a   1.000
_cell.length_b   1.000
_cell.length_c   1.000
_cell.angle_alpha   90.00
_cell.angle_beta   90.00
_cell.angle_gamma   90.00
#
_symmetry.space_group_name_H-M   'P 1'
#
loop_
_entity.id
_entity.type
_entity.pdbx_description
1 polymer ?
#
loop_
_entity_poly.entity_id
_entity_poly.type
_entity_poly.pdbx_seq_one_letter_code
_entity_poly.pdbx_strand_id
1 'polypeptide(L)' 'MKLATLFKTRSLLPMCTAALLGLAALTLPQDSLAKGCGPSGAALQQGPKGGCYYINRNGNKTYVDRDCCR' A
#
# COMPACT_ATOMS: atom_id res chain seq x y z
N MET A 1 46.28 -44.08 -0.86
CA MET A 1 45.07 -43.23 -0.77
C MET A 1 45.25 -42.20 0.34
N LYS A 2 45.50 -40.94 0.01
CA LYS A 2 45.08 -39.73 0.76
C LYS A 2 45.74 -38.50 0.14
N LEU A 3 44.92 -37.78 -0.64
CA LEU A 3 45.20 -36.45 -1.17
C LEU A 3 44.64 -35.46 -0.12
N ALA A 4 45.47 -34.55 0.39
CA ALA A 4 45.04 -33.45 1.27
C ALA A 4 45.70 -32.17 0.74
N THR A 5 45.01 -31.43 -0.13
CA THR A 5 44.28 -30.17 0.17
C THR A 5 45.17 -29.03 0.66
N LEU A 6 45.68 -28.25 -0.30
CA LEU A 6 46.19 -26.89 -0.08
C LEU A 6 45.07 -25.89 -0.45
N PHE A 7 44.18 -25.61 0.50
CA PHE A 7 43.13 -24.58 0.37
C PHE A 7 43.75 -23.20 0.56
N LYS A 8 43.96 -22.47 -0.54
CA LYS A 8 44.42 -21.08 -0.51
C LYS A 8 43.24 -20.16 -0.20
N THR A 9 43.36 -19.46 0.93
CA THR A 9 42.42 -18.48 1.48
C THR A 9 42.35 -17.19 0.65
N ARG A 10 41.15 -16.81 0.23
CA ARG A 10 40.70 -15.45 -0.14
C ARG A 10 39.34 -15.27 0.54
N SER A 11 39.27 -14.78 1.78
CA SER A 11 39.34 -13.38 2.24
C SER A 11 38.28 -12.46 1.61
N LEU A 12 37.34 -12.04 2.49
CA LEU A 12 36.48 -10.83 2.48
C LEU A 12 35.27 -10.88 1.51
N LEU A 13 34.00 -10.81 1.91
CA LEU A 13 33.31 -10.35 3.13
C LEU A 13 31.90 -10.99 3.24
N PRO A 14 31.24 -10.95 4.41
CA PRO A 14 30.07 -11.75 4.75
C PRO A 14 28.77 -10.94 4.72
N MET A 15 27.77 -11.38 3.95
CA MET A 15 26.38 -10.96 4.11
C MET A 15 25.50 -12.14 3.75
N CYS A 16 24.88 -12.77 4.76
CA CYS A 16 23.56 -13.43 4.66
C CYS A 16 23.23 -14.34 5.85
N THR A 17 23.98 -14.31 6.94
CA THR A 17 23.65 -15.14 8.11
C THR A 17 23.43 -14.30 9.37
N ALA A 18 22.33 -13.55 9.38
CA ALA A 18 21.59 -13.20 10.59
C ALA A 18 20.13 -13.51 10.24
N ALA A 19 19.64 -14.69 10.61
CA ALA A 19 19.06 -14.99 11.93
C ALA A 19 17.54 -15.05 11.76
N LEU A 20 17.04 -16.28 11.88
CA LEU A 20 15.64 -16.59 12.18
C LEU A 20 15.15 -15.73 13.35
N LEU A 21 13.94 -15.17 13.25
CA LEU A 21 12.89 -15.17 14.27
C LEU A 21 11.82 -14.10 13.98
N GLY A 22 10.56 -14.54 13.91
CA GLY A 22 9.42 -13.75 14.36
C GLY A 22 8.87 -12.69 13.41
N LEU A 23 7.81 -13.03 12.68
CA LEU A 23 6.43 -12.71 13.06
C LEU A 23 5.54 -13.19 11.91
N ALA A 24 4.47 -13.90 12.26
CA ALA A 24 3.30 -13.97 11.40
C ALA A 24 2.80 -12.53 11.19
N ALA A 25 3.28 -11.85 10.16
CA ALA A 25 2.58 -10.70 9.63
C ALA A 25 1.32 -11.29 9.01
N LEU A 26 0.22 -11.22 9.76
CA LEU A 26 -1.12 -11.25 9.21
C LEU A 26 -1.04 -10.46 7.90
N THR A 27 -1.33 -11.13 6.79
CA THR A 27 -1.64 -10.42 5.55
C THR A 27 -2.91 -9.63 5.86
N LEU A 28 -2.72 -8.41 6.35
CA LEU A 28 -3.78 -7.42 6.50
C LEU A 28 -4.45 -7.34 5.13
N PRO A 29 -5.77 -7.57 5.02
CA PRO A 29 -6.47 -7.29 3.77
C PRO A 29 -6.27 -5.80 3.49
N GLN A 30 -5.55 -5.47 2.41
CA GLN A 30 -5.24 -4.09 2.02
C GLN A 30 -6.46 -3.35 1.44
N ASP A 31 -7.69 -3.74 1.80
CA ASP A 31 -8.93 -3.10 1.36
C ASP A 31 -9.27 -1.81 2.13
N SER A 32 -8.37 -1.30 2.97
CA SER A 32 -8.48 0.05 3.53
C SER A 32 -7.71 1.10 2.73
N LEU A 33 -7.24 0.74 1.52
CA LEU A 33 -6.61 1.66 0.58
C LEU A 33 -7.63 2.72 0.11
N ALA A 34 -7.67 3.82 0.87
CA ALA A 34 -8.27 5.11 0.53
C ALA A 34 -9.61 5.01 -0.20
N LYS A 35 -10.72 5.11 0.55
CA LYS A 35 -12.01 5.41 -0.06
C LYS A 35 -11.94 6.80 -0.69
N GLY A 36 -11.54 6.85 -1.96
CA GLY A 36 -11.36 8.07 -2.72
C GLY A 36 -12.71 8.75 -2.87
N CYS A 37 -12.77 10.03 -2.52
CA CYS A 37 -14.00 10.82 -2.52
C CYS A 37 -14.41 11.30 -3.92
N GLY A 38 -14.40 10.37 -4.88
CA GLY A 38 -14.47 10.67 -6.30
C GLY A 38 -13.09 10.96 -6.90
N PRO A 39 -13.04 11.52 -8.11
CA PRO A 39 -11.78 11.80 -8.80
C PRO A 39 -10.89 12.73 -7.96
N SER A 40 -9.58 12.47 -7.97
CA SER A 40 -8.60 13.26 -7.22
C SER A 40 -8.72 14.75 -7.55
N GLY A 41 -9.02 15.57 -6.53
CA GLY A 41 -9.20 17.01 -6.67
C GLY A 41 -10.61 17.46 -7.09
N ALA A 42 -11.60 16.57 -7.13
CA ALA A 42 -12.98 16.97 -7.36
C ALA A 42 -13.49 17.92 -6.26
N ALA A 43 -14.05 19.06 -6.66
CA ALA A 43 -14.74 19.96 -5.76
C ALA A 43 -16.09 19.33 -5.37
N LEU A 44 -16.23 18.99 -4.08
CA LEU A 44 -17.45 18.44 -3.53
C LEU A 44 -18.39 19.55 -3.05
N GLN A 45 -19.67 19.39 -3.33
CA GLN A 45 -20.73 20.30 -2.92
C GLN A 45 -21.72 19.55 -2.04
N GLN A 46 -22.26 20.25 -1.04
CA GLN A 46 -23.30 19.69 -0.18
C GLN A 46 -24.63 19.63 -0.93
N GLY A 47 -25.24 18.45 -0.93
CA GLY A 47 -26.55 18.20 -1.51
C GLY A 47 -27.68 18.45 -0.52
N PRO A 48 -28.91 18.67 -1.01
CA PRO A 48 -30.07 19.01 -0.18
C PRO A 48 -30.51 17.90 0.78
N LYS A 49 -30.02 16.66 0.58
CA LYS A 49 -30.32 15.50 1.42
C LYS A 49 -29.20 15.14 2.41
N GLY A 50 -28.26 16.06 2.66
CA GLY A 50 -27.18 15.85 3.64
C GLY A 50 -26.06 14.91 3.17
N GLY A 51 -25.89 14.73 1.85
CA GLY A 51 -24.76 14.02 1.25
C GLY A 51 -24.00 14.92 0.29
N CYS A 52 -22.75 14.60 -0.03
CA CYS A 52 -21.93 15.39 -0.94
C CYS A 52 -21.91 14.82 -2.35
N TYR A 53 -21.72 15.69 -3.33
CA TYR A 53 -21.63 15.31 -4.73
C TYR A 53 -20.59 16.14 -5.46
N TYR A 54 -20.09 15.63 -6.60
CA TYR A 54 -19.36 16.41 -7.60
C TYR A 54 -20.13 16.43 -8.92
N ILE A 55 -19.77 17.37 -9.80
CA ILE A 55 -20.23 17.38 -11.19
C ILE A 55 -19.23 16.58 -12.03
N ASN A 56 -19.69 15.49 -12.64
CA ASN A 56 -18.83 14.67 -13.51
C ASN A 56 -18.64 15.32 -14.89
N ARG A 57 -17.80 14.71 -15.74
CA ARG A 57 -17.47 15.23 -17.07
C ARG A 57 -18.70 15.39 -17.98
N ASN A 58 -19.76 14.64 -17.72
CA ASN A 58 -21.01 14.68 -18.46
C ASN A 58 -21.97 15.77 -17.95
N GLY A 59 -21.58 16.55 -16.93
CA GLY A 59 -22.41 17.58 -16.32
C GLY A 59 -23.41 17.06 -15.29
N ASN A 60 -23.35 15.78 -14.94
CA ASN A 60 -24.29 15.16 -14.01
C ASN A 60 -23.75 15.17 -12.57
N LYS A 61 -24.67 15.17 -11.60
CA LYS A 61 -24.34 15.05 -10.17
C LYS A 61 -24.01 13.60 -9.83
N THR A 62 -22.82 13.36 -9.29
CA THR A 62 -22.44 12.05 -8.73
C THR A 62 -22.23 12.20 -7.24
N TYR A 63 -23.04 11.49 -6.45
CA TYR A 63 -22.94 11.49 -4.99
C TYR A 63 -21.79 10.59 -4.52
N VAL A 64 -21.15 11.01 -3.43
CA VAL A 64 -20.07 10.28 -2.76
C VAL A 64 -20.51 9.92 -1.33
N ASP A 65 -19.69 9.12 -0.65
CA ASP A 65 -19.93 8.78 0.76
C ASP A 65 -20.03 10.04 1.63
N ARG A 66 -20.80 9.96 2.72
CA ARG A 66 -20.97 11.10 3.63
C ARG A 66 -19.67 11.52 4.29
N ASP A 67 -18.76 10.59 4.52
CA ASP A 67 -17.44 10.85 5.10
C ASP A 67 -16.54 11.71 4.19
N CYS A 68 -16.94 11.87 2.92
CA CYS A 68 -16.27 12.74 1.96
C CYS A 68 -16.75 14.19 2.00
N CYS A 69 -17.82 14.49 2.72
CA CYS A 69 -18.21 15.85 3.01
C CYS A 69 -17.16 16.50 3.92
N ARG A 70 -16.34 17.39 3.35
CA ARG A 70 -15.40 18.23 4.10
C ARG A 70 -16.06 19.50 4.60
#